data_AF-A0A317EG95-F1
#
_entry.id   AF-A0A317EG95-F1
#
_cell.length_a   1.000
_cell.length_b   1.000
_cell.length_c   1.000
_cell.angle_alpha   90.00
_cell.angle_beta   90.00
_cell.angle_gamma   90.00
#
_symmetry.space_group_name_H-M   'P 1'
#
loop_
_entity.id
_entity.type
_entity.pdbx_description
1 polymer ?
#
loop_
_entity_poly.entity_id
_entity_poly.type
_entity_poly.pdbx_seq_one_letter_code
_entity_poly.pdbx_strand_id
1 'polypeptide(L)'
;MKKTEPCAWVSRAFMNTMLVRYVTPEGNLIDPRWNDLRWLADTMTRNQRGEALPAERFPAELYGKYSLKKINKLPDFCDALGYWVVSAAMADVLRQFDLGHTSLYPTRVYQHDRKTPVEGEYYCLNFGERKASFLADASPRANKVYPNQDIWALSLAPKNDDIALSANALEGVDLWTEEPRFTRAFFLSDRLVTALRDAKLTRYLGLFRCRIEGQ
;
A
#
# COMPACT_ATOMS: atom_id res chain seq x y z
N MET A 1 17.02 -29.15 8.80
CA MET A 1 16.06 -28.07 8.48
C MET A 1 16.16 -27.77 6.99
N LYS A 2 15.05 -27.83 6.23
CA LYS A 2 15.08 -27.41 4.82
C LYS A 2 15.36 -25.91 4.78
N LYS A 3 16.41 -25.51 4.07
CA LYS A 3 16.74 -24.10 3.85
C LYS A 3 15.61 -23.51 3.00
N THR A 4 14.83 -22.60 3.56
CA THR A 4 13.82 -21.87 2.78
C THR A 4 14.55 -21.02 1.76
N GLU A 5 14.14 -21.11 0.49
CA GLU A 5 14.70 -20.26 -0.56
C GLU A 5 14.42 -18.78 -0.22
N PRO A 6 15.41 -17.89 -0.37
CA PRO A 6 15.20 -16.46 -0.22
C PRO A 6 14.07 -15.99 -1.14
N CYS A 7 13.18 -15.16 -0.60
CA CYS A 7 12.07 -14.62 -1.36
C CYS A 7 11.68 -13.23 -0.87
N ALA A 8 10.86 -12.57 -1.68
CA ALA A 8 10.10 -11.39 -1.30
C ALA A 8 8.63 -11.63 -1.66
N TRP A 9 7.77 -10.67 -1.37
CA TRP A 9 6.34 -10.78 -1.62
C TRP A 9 5.83 -9.56 -2.36
N VAL A 10 4.91 -9.79 -3.29
CA VAL A 10 4.13 -8.74 -3.95
C VAL A 10 2.70 -8.76 -3.41
N SER A 11 2.18 -7.59 -3.05
CA SER A 11 0.81 -7.39 -2.59
C SER A 11 -0.06 -6.85 -3.72
N ARG A 12 -1.24 -7.44 -3.91
CA ARG A 12 -2.31 -6.90 -4.78
C ARG A 12 -3.33 -6.04 -4.03
N ALA A 13 -3.04 -5.59 -2.81
CA ALA A 13 -4.02 -4.91 -1.95
C ALA A 13 -4.64 -3.68 -2.64
N PHE A 14 -3.86 -2.96 -3.46
CA PHE A 14 -4.36 -1.79 -4.20
C PHE A 14 -5.52 -2.11 -5.16
N MET A 15 -5.71 -3.38 -5.54
CA MET A 15 -6.81 -3.82 -6.40
C MET A 15 -7.99 -4.42 -5.62
N ASN A 16 -7.89 -4.51 -4.30
CA ASN A 16 -8.91 -5.14 -3.47
C ASN A 16 -10.01 -4.14 -3.11
N THR A 17 -11.12 -4.16 -3.83
CA THR A 17 -12.26 -3.26 -3.58
C THR A 17 -12.88 -3.42 -2.19
N MET A 18 -12.66 -4.56 -1.52
CA MET A 18 -13.10 -4.77 -0.13
C MET A 18 -12.34 -3.89 0.88
N LEU A 19 -11.24 -3.26 0.46
CA LEU A 19 -10.47 -2.32 1.27
C LEU A 19 -10.99 -0.90 1.19
N VAL A 20 -11.84 -0.58 0.21
CA VAL A 20 -12.39 0.78 0.05
C VAL A 20 -13.29 1.10 1.24
N ARG A 21 -12.96 2.16 1.96
CA ARG A 21 -13.76 2.70 3.06
C ARG A 21 -14.27 4.06 2.63
N TYR A 22 -15.57 4.27 2.85
CA TYR A 22 -16.24 5.54 2.57
C TYR A 22 -15.93 6.55 3.67
N VAL A 23 -14.64 6.79 3.91
CA VAL A 23 -14.10 7.88 4.72
C VAL A 23 -13.31 8.79 3.81
N THR A 24 -13.43 10.11 4.02
CA THR A 24 -12.84 11.11 3.11
C THR A 24 -12.18 12.22 3.92
N PRO A 25 -11.15 12.89 3.37
CA PRO A 25 -10.64 14.12 3.98
C PRO A 25 -11.71 15.21 4.04
N GLU A 26 -11.40 16.32 4.72
CA GLU A 26 -12.20 17.53 4.65
C GLU A 26 -12.36 18.01 3.20
N GLY A 27 -13.60 18.28 2.79
CA GLY A 27 -13.98 18.59 1.41
C GLY A 27 -15.10 17.67 0.93
N ASN A 28 -16.22 18.24 0.50
CA ASN A 28 -17.31 17.44 -0.06
C ASN A 28 -16.85 16.93 -1.43
N LEU A 29 -16.63 15.62 -1.59
CA LEU A 29 -16.48 15.02 -2.94
C LEU A 29 -17.74 15.13 -3.79
N ILE A 30 -18.84 15.64 -3.22
CA ILE A 30 -20.07 15.99 -3.94
C ILE A 30 -19.88 17.33 -4.69
N ASP A 31 -19.01 18.21 -4.21
CA ASP A 31 -18.59 19.45 -4.87
C ASP A 31 -17.11 19.76 -4.56
N PRO A 32 -16.18 18.91 -5.04
CA PRO A 32 -14.77 19.12 -4.78
C PRO A 32 -14.29 20.26 -5.68
N ARG A 33 -13.54 21.22 -5.12
CA ARG A 33 -12.91 22.23 -5.97
C ARG A 33 -11.93 21.51 -6.89
N TRP A 34 -11.81 21.96 -8.14
CA TRP A 34 -10.90 21.36 -9.12
C TRP A 34 -9.45 21.25 -8.64
N ASN A 35 -8.99 22.21 -7.81
CA ASN A 35 -7.66 22.18 -7.21
C ASN A 35 -7.50 21.03 -6.19
N ASP A 36 -8.55 20.71 -5.43
CA ASP A 36 -8.55 19.64 -4.43
C ASP A 36 -8.43 18.27 -5.13
N LEU A 37 -9.11 18.09 -6.28
CA LEU A 37 -9.00 16.88 -7.10
C LEU A 37 -7.61 16.70 -7.69
N ARG A 38 -6.99 17.78 -8.20
CA ARG A 38 -5.62 17.73 -8.73
C ARG A 38 -4.61 17.43 -7.64
N TRP A 39 -4.74 18.07 -6.47
CA TRP A 39 -3.90 17.80 -5.31
C TRP A 39 -3.99 16.35 -4.86
N LEU A 40 -5.20 15.82 -4.75
CA LEU A 40 -5.44 14.43 -4.40
C LEU A 40 -4.83 13.49 -5.44
N ALA A 41 -5.13 13.69 -6.72
CA ALA A 41 -4.62 12.84 -7.80
C ALA A 41 -3.09 12.84 -7.89
N ASP A 42 -2.46 14.01 -7.73
CA ASP A 42 -1.00 14.15 -7.68
C ASP A 42 -0.42 13.40 -6.48
N THR A 43 -0.94 13.64 -5.28
CA THR A 43 -0.51 12.96 -4.05
C THR A 43 -0.64 11.45 -4.16
N MET A 44 -1.78 10.94 -4.63
CA MET A 44 -1.99 9.52 -4.87
C MET A 44 -1.00 8.94 -5.88
N THR A 45 -0.79 9.63 -6.99
CA THR A 45 0.11 9.18 -8.06
C THR A 45 1.54 9.08 -7.57
N ARG A 46 2.02 10.11 -6.86
CA ARG A 46 3.37 10.16 -6.30
C ARG A 46 3.57 9.13 -5.19
N ASN A 47 2.58 8.96 -4.31
CA ASN A 47 2.61 7.94 -3.26
C ASN A 47 2.66 6.52 -3.86
N GLN A 48 1.85 6.22 -4.88
CA GLN A 48 1.89 4.93 -5.59
C GLN A 48 3.20 4.69 -6.36
N ARG A 49 4.00 5.73 -6.60
CA ARG A 49 5.33 5.63 -7.21
C ARG A 49 6.43 5.45 -6.17
N GLY A 50 6.11 5.40 -4.88
CA GLY A 50 7.10 5.30 -3.81
C GLY A 50 7.89 6.58 -3.60
N GLU A 51 7.33 7.75 -3.92
CA GLU A 51 7.96 9.02 -3.60
C GLU A 51 7.75 9.36 -2.13
N ALA A 52 8.83 9.70 -1.42
CA ALA A 52 8.73 10.26 -0.07
C ALA A 52 8.01 11.63 -0.15
N LEU A 53 6.86 11.71 0.51
CA LEU A 53 5.98 12.88 0.51
C LEU A 53 5.82 13.40 1.94
N PRO A 54 5.82 14.72 2.15
CA PRO A 54 5.71 15.29 3.48
C PRO A 54 4.28 15.19 4.04
N ALA A 55 4.14 15.34 5.35
CA ALA A 55 2.90 15.09 6.09
C ALA A 55 1.70 15.93 5.60
N GLU A 56 1.93 17.16 5.10
CA GLU A 56 0.90 18.10 4.66
C GLU A 56 0.15 17.61 3.41
N ARG A 57 0.71 16.61 2.71
CA ARG A 57 0.05 15.92 1.60
C ARG A 57 -1.04 14.97 2.07
N PHE A 58 -1.03 14.55 3.34
CA PHE A 58 -1.92 13.55 3.89
C PHE A 58 -2.91 14.17 4.88
N PRO A 59 -4.14 13.64 4.96
CA PRO A 59 -5.15 14.20 5.83
C PRO A 59 -4.85 13.90 7.31
N ALA A 60 -4.81 14.96 8.12
CA ALA A 60 -4.78 14.82 9.58
C ALA A 60 -6.13 14.31 10.15
N GLU A 61 -7.22 14.51 9.40
CA GLU A 61 -8.57 14.09 9.77
C GLU A 61 -9.32 13.49 8.57
N LEU A 62 -10.06 12.40 8.81
CA LEU A 62 -10.95 11.73 7.88
C LEU A 62 -12.36 11.65 8.49
N TYR A 63 -13.38 11.66 7.63
CA TYR A 63 -14.78 11.68 8.05
C TYR A 63 -15.60 10.63 7.30
N GLY A 64 -16.53 9.98 7.99
CA GLY A 64 -17.50 9.09 7.35
C GLY A 64 -18.34 9.83 6.31
N LYS A 65 -18.42 9.29 5.08
CA LYS A 65 -19.12 9.93 3.96
C LYS A 65 -20.64 9.94 4.11
N TYR A 66 -21.22 8.97 4.81
CA TYR A 66 -22.67 8.78 4.85
C TYR A 66 -23.19 8.81 6.29
N SER A 67 -24.16 9.69 6.56
CA SER A 67 -24.79 9.85 7.88
C SER A 67 -25.47 8.59 8.41
N LEU A 68 -26.06 7.79 7.52
CA LEU A 68 -26.79 6.56 7.87
C LEU A 68 -25.86 5.36 8.13
N LYS A 69 -24.57 5.47 7.80
CA LYS A 69 -23.61 4.36 7.92
C LYS A 69 -22.62 4.65 9.05
N LYS A 70 -22.87 4.06 10.22
CA LYS A 70 -21.93 4.12 11.34
C LYS A 70 -20.69 3.29 11.04
N ILE A 71 -19.54 3.86 11.38
CA ILE A 71 -18.23 3.22 11.22
C ILE A 71 -17.73 2.86 12.61
N ASN A 72 -17.76 1.59 12.99
CA ASN A 72 -17.27 1.21 14.32
C ASN A 72 -15.74 1.30 14.38
N LYS A 73 -15.08 0.64 13.41
CA LYS A 73 -13.61 0.56 13.30
C LYS A 73 -13.22 0.41 11.82
N LEU A 74 -12.06 0.91 11.41
CA LEU A 74 -11.48 0.62 10.10
C LEU A 74 -10.65 -0.68 10.14
N PRO A 75 -10.46 -1.36 8.99
CA PRO A 75 -9.53 -2.48 8.89
C PRO A 75 -8.08 -2.06 9.15
N ASP A 76 -7.21 -3.04 9.39
CA ASP A 76 -5.78 -2.78 9.65
C ASP A 76 -5.01 -2.21 8.46
N PHE A 77 -5.54 -2.40 7.26
CA PHE A 77 -5.08 -1.77 6.03
C PHE A 77 -6.32 -1.46 5.17
N CYS A 78 -6.51 -0.20 4.76
CA CYS A 78 -7.66 0.17 3.94
C CYS A 78 -7.38 1.38 3.02
N ASP A 79 -8.26 1.54 2.03
CA ASP A 79 -8.26 2.69 1.13
C ASP A 79 -9.28 3.73 1.61
N ALA A 80 -8.81 4.93 1.92
CA ALA A 80 -9.58 6.10 2.31
C ALA A 80 -9.58 7.12 1.16
N LEU A 81 -10.17 6.74 0.02
CA LEU A 81 -10.25 7.56 -1.19
C LEU A 81 -8.87 7.95 -1.75
N GLY A 82 -8.00 6.96 -1.90
CA GLY A 82 -6.66 7.10 -2.45
C GLY A 82 -5.56 7.25 -1.40
N TYR A 83 -5.92 7.60 -0.16
CA TYR A 83 -5.00 7.52 0.97
C TYR A 83 -5.02 6.12 1.55
N TRP A 84 -3.87 5.45 1.55
CA TRP A 84 -3.72 4.19 2.26
C TRP A 84 -3.64 4.47 3.76
N VAL A 85 -4.50 3.81 4.53
CA VAL A 85 -4.59 3.98 5.99
C VAL A 85 -4.33 2.64 6.65
N VAL A 86 -3.51 2.65 7.69
CA VAL A 86 -3.23 1.48 8.55
C VAL A 86 -3.71 1.71 9.97
N SER A 87 -4.09 0.65 10.67
CA SER A 87 -4.35 0.71 12.11
C SER A 87 -3.05 0.82 12.91
N ALA A 88 -3.15 1.17 14.20
CA ALA A 88 -2.02 1.09 15.13
C ALA A 88 -1.35 -0.29 15.13
N ALA A 89 -2.11 -1.39 15.14
CA ALA A 89 -1.54 -2.74 15.15
C ALA A 89 -0.64 -3.00 13.93
N MET A 90 -1.06 -2.56 12.73
CA MET A 90 -0.21 -2.66 11.55
C MET A 90 0.95 -1.66 11.56
N ALA A 91 0.72 -0.42 12.01
CA ALA A 91 1.78 0.58 12.17
C ALA A 91 2.88 0.08 13.13
N ASP A 92 2.51 -0.57 14.22
CA ASP A 92 3.45 -1.08 15.23
C ASP A 92 4.29 -2.24 14.70
N VAL A 93 3.72 -3.10 13.84
CA VAL A 93 4.53 -4.10 13.13
C VAL A 93 5.46 -3.41 12.14
N LEU A 94 4.94 -2.50 11.30
CA LEU A 94 5.74 -1.80 10.29
C LEU A 94 6.94 -1.07 10.91
N ARG A 95 6.77 -0.39 12.05
CA ARG A 95 7.83 0.34 12.77
C ARG A 95 8.99 -0.51 13.28
N GLN A 96 8.82 -1.83 13.34
CA GLN A 96 9.89 -2.75 13.77
C GLN A 96 10.87 -3.08 12.64
N PHE A 97 10.57 -2.65 11.40
CA PHE A 97 11.31 -2.97 10.19
C PHE A 97 11.97 -1.73 9.58
N ASP A 98 12.89 -1.95 8.64
CA ASP A 98 13.51 -0.87 7.89
C ASP A 98 12.54 -0.40 6.81
N LEU A 99 11.94 0.78 7.03
CA LEU A 99 11.00 1.39 6.10
C LEU A 99 11.66 2.47 5.23
N GLY A 100 12.95 2.77 5.43
CA GLY A 100 13.62 3.90 4.79
C GLY A 100 12.85 5.21 5.01
N HIS A 101 12.47 5.86 3.91
CA HIS A 101 11.70 7.12 3.89
C HIS A 101 10.18 6.91 3.90
N THR A 102 9.69 5.67 3.91
CA THR A 102 8.26 5.37 4.08
C THR A 102 7.80 5.90 5.43
N SER A 103 6.72 6.67 5.42
CA SER A 103 6.25 7.43 6.58
C SER A 103 4.83 7.05 6.98
N LEU A 104 4.57 7.10 8.29
CA LEU A 104 3.27 6.84 8.91
C LEU A 104 2.78 8.13 9.58
N TYR A 105 1.82 8.81 8.96
CA TYR A 105 1.29 10.07 9.44
C TYR A 105 0.04 9.86 10.29
N PRO A 106 -0.01 10.28 11.56
CA PRO A 106 -1.19 10.14 12.40
C PRO A 106 -2.42 10.79 11.76
N THR A 107 -3.53 10.06 11.73
CA THR A 107 -4.79 10.52 11.14
C THR A 107 -5.96 10.17 12.05
N ARG A 108 -6.74 11.18 12.44
CA ARG A 108 -7.95 10.98 13.24
C ARG A 108 -9.12 10.65 12.31
N VAL A 109 -9.99 9.75 12.75
CA VAL A 109 -11.16 9.35 11.96
C VAL A 109 -12.41 9.63 12.76
N TYR A 110 -13.36 10.33 12.16
CA TYR A 110 -14.63 10.70 12.75
C TYR A 110 -15.81 10.11 11.96
N GLN A 111 -16.95 9.97 12.63
CA GLN A 111 -18.23 9.69 11.96
C GLN A 111 -18.60 10.85 11.03
N HIS A 112 -19.69 10.69 10.29
CA HIS A 112 -20.24 11.74 9.42
C HIS A 112 -20.53 13.07 10.14
N ASP A 113 -20.84 13.04 11.43
CA ASP A 113 -21.09 14.25 12.22
C ASP A 113 -19.84 15.10 12.49
N ARG A 114 -18.65 14.60 12.10
CA ARG A 114 -17.33 15.23 12.26
C ARG A 114 -16.95 15.52 13.71
N LYS A 115 -17.63 14.87 14.67
CA LYS A 115 -17.45 15.09 16.11
C LYS A 115 -17.21 13.78 16.83
N THR A 116 -17.98 12.75 16.50
CA THR A 116 -17.89 11.44 17.13
C THR A 116 -16.68 10.70 16.57
N PRO A 117 -15.67 10.32 17.38
CA PRO A 117 -14.53 9.56 16.88
C PRO A 117 -14.95 8.14 16.47
N VAL A 118 -14.29 7.61 15.45
CA VAL A 118 -14.29 6.18 15.12
C VAL A 118 -13.29 5.49 16.06
N GLU A 119 -13.61 4.29 16.54
CA GLU A 119 -12.73 3.56 17.46
C GLU A 119 -11.39 3.23 16.80
N GLY A 120 -10.30 3.44 17.53
CA GLY A 120 -8.94 3.07 17.13
C GLY A 120 -8.03 4.24 16.74
N GLU A 121 -6.76 3.93 16.58
CA GLU A 121 -5.74 4.85 16.10
C GLU A 121 -5.31 4.46 14.69
N TYR A 122 -5.12 5.46 13.84
CA TYR A 122 -4.89 5.27 12.41
C TYR A 122 -3.78 6.16 11.89
N TYR A 123 -3.12 5.69 10.83
CA TYR A 123 -2.02 6.37 10.19
C TYR A 123 -2.17 6.32 8.68
N CYS A 124 -2.07 7.47 8.01
CA CYS A 124 -1.86 7.50 6.57
C CYS A 124 -0.46 6.99 6.23
N LEU A 125 -0.39 6.03 5.31
CA LEU A 125 0.84 5.43 4.83
C LEU A 125 1.31 6.14 3.55
N ASN A 126 2.51 6.71 3.64
CA ASN A 126 3.28 7.13 2.48
C ASN A 126 4.33 6.07 2.14
N PHE A 127 4.19 5.40 1.00
CA PHE A 127 5.28 4.62 0.41
C PHE A 127 6.36 5.60 -0.03
N GLY A 128 7.52 5.55 0.62
CA GLY A 128 8.64 6.46 0.39
C GLY A 128 9.84 5.81 -0.29
N GLU A 129 9.71 4.55 -0.68
CA GLU A 129 10.83 3.75 -1.16
C GLU A 129 10.56 3.07 -2.50
N ARG A 130 11.63 3.02 -3.31
CA ARG A 130 11.65 2.36 -4.60
C ARG A 130 12.86 1.46 -4.73
N LYS A 131 12.67 0.29 -5.32
CA LYS A 131 13.78 -0.57 -5.75
C LYS A 131 13.68 -0.85 -7.23
N ALA A 132 14.83 -1.00 -7.86
CA ALA A 132 14.92 -1.60 -9.19
C ALA A 132 15.32 -3.07 -9.04
N SER A 133 14.33 -3.92 -8.74
CA SER A 133 14.55 -5.34 -8.54
C SER A 133 13.73 -6.22 -9.48
N PHE A 134 12.63 -5.71 -10.02
CA PHE A 134 11.75 -6.45 -10.94
C PHE A 134 12.44 -6.82 -12.26
N LEU A 135 12.37 -8.12 -12.59
CA LEU A 135 12.95 -8.69 -13.81
C LEU A 135 11.84 -9.06 -14.79
N ALA A 136 11.59 -8.17 -15.77
CA ALA A 136 10.52 -8.33 -16.74
C ALA A 136 10.67 -9.60 -17.61
N ASP A 137 11.87 -9.86 -18.14
CA ASP A 137 12.14 -11.02 -19.00
C ASP A 137 11.96 -12.36 -18.27
N ALA A 138 12.24 -12.36 -16.96
CA ALA A 138 11.99 -13.50 -16.10
C ALA A 138 10.54 -13.55 -15.57
N SER A 139 9.68 -12.58 -15.90
CA SER A 139 8.30 -12.51 -15.40
C SER A 139 7.29 -12.58 -16.55
N PRO A 140 7.19 -13.69 -17.31
CA PRO A 140 6.34 -13.79 -18.51
C PRO A 140 4.84 -13.66 -18.21
N ARG A 141 4.46 -13.73 -16.92
CA ARG A 141 3.09 -13.60 -16.43
C ARG A 141 2.78 -12.17 -15.97
N ALA A 142 3.77 -11.28 -15.88
CA ALA A 142 3.54 -9.87 -15.63
C ALA A 142 2.96 -9.21 -16.88
N ASN A 143 2.01 -8.27 -16.68
CA ASN A 143 1.38 -7.56 -17.78
C ASN A 143 2.00 -6.19 -17.95
N LYS A 144 2.38 -5.84 -19.18
CA LYS A 144 2.65 -4.46 -19.55
C LYS A 144 1.31 -3.72 -19.68
N VAL A 145 1.13 -2.64 -18.93
CA VAL A 145 -0.14 -1.88 -18.92
C VAL A 145 -0.33 -1.14 -20.25
N TYR A 146 0.77 -0.65 -20.83
CA TYR A 146 0.81 -0.06 -22.16
C TYR A 146 1.98 -0.66 -22.94
N PRO A 147 1.80 -1.11 -24.20
CA PRO A 147 2.87 -1.75 -24.97
C PRO A 147 4.17 -0.95 -25.03
N ASN A 148 4.06 0.38 -25.08
CA ASN A 148 5.18 1.29 -25.30
C ASN A 148 5.70 1.98 -24.02
N GLN A 149 5.25 1.56 -22.83
CA GLN A 149 5.70 2.15 -21.55
C GLN A 149 6.08 1.06 -20.56
N ASP A 150 7.17 1.25 -19.83
CA ASP A 150 7.60 0.32 -18.78
C ASP A 150 6.77 0.54 -17.50
N ILE A 151 5.48 0.26 -17.63
CA ILE A 151 4.52 0.21 -16.54
C ILE A 151 3.98 -1.21 -16.50
N TRP A 152 4.29 -1.91 -15.42
CA TRP A 152 3.98 -3.32 -15.22
C TRP A 152 2.88 -3.49 -14.19
N ALA A 153 2.13 -4.59 -14.27
CA ALA A 153 1.12 -4.96 -13.30
C ALA A 153 1.07 -6.48 -13.14
N LEU A 154 0.48 -6.93 -12.04
CA LEU A 154 0.16 -8.35 -11.85
C LEU A 154 -0.81 -8.82 -12.94
N SER A 155 -0.77 -10.11 -13.26
CA SER A 155 -1.83 -10.74 -14.03
C SER A 155 -3.17 -10.66 -13.29
N LEU A 156 -4.29 -10.87 -14.00
CA LEU A 156 -5.62 -10.90 -13.37
C LEU A 156 -5.75 -12.01 -12.31
N ALA A 157 -5.02 -13.11 -12.52
CA ALA A 157 -4.96 -14.27 -11.62
C ALA A 157 -3.48 -14.58 -11.29
N PRO A 158 -2.83 -13.75 -10.46
CA PRO A 158 -1.43 -13.92 -10.11
C PRO A 158 -1.25 -15.17 -9.26
N LYS A 159 -0.10 -15.81 -9.39
CA LYS A 159 0.32 -16.97 -8.60
C LYS A 159 1.65 -16.69 -7.92
N ASN A 160 1.97 -17.50 -6.92
CA ASN A 160 3.32 -17.53 -6.39
C ASN A 160 4.30 -17.79 -7.54
N ASP A 161 5.41 -17.07 -7.51
CA ASP A 161 6.53 -17.20 -8.44
C ASP A 161 6.22 -16.73 -9.86
N ASP A 162 5.07 -16.11 -10.13
CA ASP A 162 4.80 -15.44 -11.41
C ASP A 162 5.73 -14.22 -11.63
N ILE A 163 6.21 -13.62 -10.54
CA ILE A 163 7.09 -12.44 -10.54
C ILE A 163 8.49 -12.85 -10.07
N ALA A 164 9.48 -12.50 -10.87
CA ALA A 164 10.91 -12.63 -10.57
C ALA A 164 11.50 -11.28 -10.18
N LEU A 165 12.31 -11.29 -9.13
CA LEU A 165 13.11 -10.16 -8.69
C LEU A 165 14.60 -10.54 -8.68
N SER A 166 15.49 -9.56 -8.80
CA SER A 166 16.92 -9.76 -8.56
C SER A 166 17.25 -9.82 -7.08
N ALA A 167 18.49 -10.21 -6.74
CA ALA A 167 18.99 -10.24 -5.36
C ALA A 167 18.86 -8.90 -4.61
N ASN A 168 18.82 -7.76 -5.33
CA ASN A 168 18.59 -6.43 -4.77
C ASN A 168 17.27 -6.33 -3.95
N ALA A 169 16.29 -7.18 -4.23
CA ALA A 169 15.05 -7.23 -3.44
C ALA A 169 15.28 -7.62 -1.97
N LEU A 170 16.35 -8.37 -1.69
CA LEU A 170 16.69 -8.90 -0.37
C LEU A 170 17.45 -7.91 0.52
N GLU A 171 17.94 -6.81 -0.04
CA GLU A 171 18.76 -5.82 0.64
C GLU A 171 17.96 -4.56 0.99
N GLY A 172 18.33 -3.89 2.09
CA GLY A 172 17.72 -2.62 2.50
C GLY A 172 16.30 -2.76 3.03
N VAL A 173 15.41 -1.89 2.53
CA VAL A 173 14.08 -1.66 3.09
C VAL A 173 13.13 -2.85 2.91
N ASP A 174 12.17 -2.96 3.82
CA ASP A 174 11.21 -4.04 3.93
C ASP A 174 9.88 -3.78 3.24
N LEU A 175 9.60 -2.54 2.86
CA LEU A 175 8.39 -2.12 2.17
C LEU A 175 8.75 -1.13 1.06
N TRP A 176 8.44 -1.45 -0.20
CA TRP A 176 8.81 -0.62 -1.34
C TRP A 176 7.84 -0.75 -2.51
N THR A 177 8.04 0.10 -3.51
CA THR A 177 7.45 0.00 -4.85
C THR A 177 8.56 -0.23 -5.89
N GLU A 178 8.24 -0.75 -7.08
CA GLU A 178 9.27 -1.07 -8.07
C GLU A 178 9.52 0.06 -9.09
N GLU A 179 10.76 0.12 -9.56
CA GLU A 179 11.26 0.92 -10.67
C GLU A 179 11.91 0.00 -11.72
N PRO A 180 11.43 -0.07 -12.97
CA PRO A 180 10.35 0.72 -13.55
C PRO A 180 8.99 0.42 -12.91
N ARG A 181 8.04 1.37 -13.04
CA ARG A 181 6.80 1.39 -12.26
C ARG A 181 6.04 0.07 -12.35
N PHE A 182 5.89 -0.60 -11.22
CA PHE A 182 4.95 -1.72 -11.07
C PHE A 182 3.67 -1.22 -10.40
N THR A 183 2.66 -0.93 -11.20
CA THR A 183 1.42 -0.29 -10.73
C THR A 183 0.49 -1.25 -10.01
N ARG A 184 -0.36 -0.70 -9.14
CA ARG A 184 -1.40 -1.43 -8.39
C ARG A 184 -0.83 -2.55 -7.50
N ALA A 185 0.44 -2.45 -7.12
CA ALA A 185 1.09 -3.35 -6.20
C ALA A 185 2.14 -2.62 -5.38
N PHE A 186 2.54 -3.23 -4.27
CA PHE A 186 3.72 -2.89 -3.50
C PHE A 186 4.37 -4.19 -3.04
N PHE A 187 5.63 -4.10 -2.62
CA PHE A 187 6.47 -5.24 -2.33
C PHE A 187 6.91 -5.21 -0.88
N LEU A 188 7.10 -6.40 -0.32
CA LEU A 188 7.48 -6.61 1.07
C LEU A 188 8.57 -7.66 1.17
N SER A 189 9.46 -7.50 2.15
CA SER A 189 10.41 -8.55 2.49
C SER A 189 9.72 -9.76 3.12
N ASP A 190 10.38 -10.92 3.07
CA ASP A 190 9.86 -12.13 3.73
C ASP A 190 9.75 -11.99 5.25
N ARG A 191 10.70 -11.27 5.88
CA ARG A 191 10.68 -11.00 7.33
C ARG A 191 9.49 -10.15 7.74
N LEU A 192 9.16 -9.10 6.98
CA LEU A 192 7.99 -8.26 7.26
C LEU A 192 6.69 -9.03 7.05
N VAL A 193 6.59 -9.82 5.98
CA VAL A 193 5.40 -10.66 5.74
C VAL A 193 5.22 -11.69 6.85
N THR A 194 6.30 -12.28 7.35
CA THR A 194 6.25 -13.23 8.46
C THR A 194 5.69 -12.57 9.72
N ALA A 195 6.21 -11.41 10.13
CA ALA A 195 5.69 -10.68 11.29
C ALA A 195 4.22 -10.27 11.11
N LEU A 196 3.83 -9.83 9.92
CA LEU A 196 2.42 -9.51 9.62
C LEU A 196 1.50 -10.74 9.70
N ARG A 197 1.99 -11.93 9.31
CA ARG A 197 1.23 -13.19 9.45
C ARG A 197 1.07 -13.58 10.90
N ASP A 198 2.15 -13.49 11.69
CA ASP A 198 2.13 -13.80 13.11
C ASP A 198 1.18 -12.88 13.87
N ALA A 199 1.14 -11.60 13.50
CA ALA A 199 0.18 -10.61 13.99
C ALA A 199 -1.24 -10.76 13.40
N LYS A 200 -1.46 -11.68 12.46
CA LYS A 200 -2.75 -11.93 11.76
C LYS A 200 -3.28 -10.74 10.95
N LEU A 201 -2.38 -9.92 10.41
CA LEU A 201 -2.69 -8.66 9.69
C LEU A 201 -2.67 -8.79 8.16
N THR A 202 -2.54 -10.00 7.61
CA THR A 202 -2.37 -10.20 6.15
C THR A 202 -3.65 -10.47 5.36
N ARG A 203 -4.81 -10.60 6.03
CA ARG A 203 -6.08 -11.08 5.45
C ARG A 203 -6.43 -10.46 4.10
N TYR A 204 -6.20 -9.17 3.94
CA TYR A 204 -6.60 -8.42 2.74
C TYR A 204 -5.44 -7.95 1.86
N LEU A 205 -4.20 -8.30 2.23
CA LEU A 205 -3.02 -7.87 1.49
C LEU A 205 -2.84 -8.62 0.16
N GLY A 206 -3.42 -9.82 0.02
CA GLY A 206 -3.30 -10.60 -1.22
C GLY A 206 -1.85 -10.78 -1.65
N LEU A 207 -1.10 -11.55 -0.84
CA LEU A 207 0.34 -11.71 -0.97
C LEU A 207 0.68 -12.90 -1.87
N PHE A 208 1.59 -12.68 -2.82
CA PHE A 208 2.15 -13.71 -3.68
C PHE A 208 3.67 -13.73 -3.53
N ARG A 209 4.25 -14.93 -3.42
CA ARG A 209 5.70 -15.09 -3.34
C ARG A 209 6.32 -14.61 -4.66
N CYS A 210 7.38 -13.81 -4.56
CA CYS A 210 8.27 -13.50 -5.66
C CYS A 210 9.53 -14.36 -5.52
N ARG A 211 9.95 -14.98 -6.62
CA ARG A 211 11.21 -15.73 -6.66
C ARG A 211 12.38 -14.78 -6.91
N ILE A 212 13.54 -15.14 -6.39
CA ILE A 212 14.78 -14.37 -6.58
C ILE A 212 15.62 -15.06 -7.65
N GLU A 213 15.96 -14.34 -8.71
CA GLU A 213 16.83 -14.81 -9.80
C GLU A 213 18.28 -14.36 -9.55
N GLY A 214 19.24 -15.22 -9.92
CA GLY A 214 20.67 -14.89 -9.90
C GLY A 214 21.38 -15.14 -8.57
N GLN A 215 21.20 -16.32 -7.97
CA GLN A 215 22.21 -16.89 -7.08
C GLN A 215 23.31 -17.58 -7.87
#